data_AF-A0A930IVU0-F1
#
_entry.id   AF-A0A930IVU0-F1
#
_cell.length_a   1.000
_cell.length_b   1.000
_cell.length_c   1.000
_cell.angle_alpha   90.00
_cell.angle_beta   90.00
_cell.angle_gamma   90.00
#
_symmetry.space_group_name_H-M   'P 1'
#
loop_
_entity.id
_entity.type
_entity.pdbx_description
1 polymer ?
#
loop_
_entity_poly.entity_id
_entity_poly.type
_entity_poly.pdbx_seq_one_letter_code
_entity_poly.pdbx_strand_id
1 'polypeptide(L)'
;FLLMTCEGGSVALPLYIALVGAEHAVNIITFDVAGILINFGLVPALITRQTSKDVAFLPMAKRIITAPFIVAVIVGILVNMSGLYQWLMENELHRIYDGTMNMAMTPIASIILFTLGYGFHLRAAQLKPLLALTVVRLVLCGAIVGAFFLLFPELMAVKIFLVGVLLYFACPTGFPVPLQIESLCKDEDDESFMSAFISIFIVVAMVVYTLITLLLI
;
A
#
# COMPACT_ATOMS: atom_id res chain seq x y z
N PHE A 1 -6.37 -8.93 10.72
CA PHE A 1 -5.65 -8.86 9.43
C PHE A 1 -5.68 -7.46 8.81
N LEU A 2 -6.86 -6.82 8.70
CA LEU A 2 -7.03 -5.47 8.12
C LEU A 2 -6.32 -4.29 8.83
N LEU A 3 -5.50 -4.53 9.85
CA LEU A 3 -4.76 -3.48 10.56
C LEU A 3 -3.25 -3.57 10.30
N MET A 4 -2.79 -4.61 9.61
CA MET A 4 -1.36 -4.96 9.55
C MET A 4 -0.61 -4.25 8.42
N THR A 5 -1.32 -3.68 7.45
CA THR A 5 -0.70 -3.07 6.26
C THR A 5 -1.42 -1.78 5.87
N CYS A 6 -0.71 -0.93 5.15
CA CYS A 6 -1.27 0.20 4.39
C CYS A 6 -1.05 -0.07 2.91
N GLU A 7 -1.94 0.44 2.06
CA GLU A 7 -1.87 0.30 0.62
C GLU A 7 -1.00 1.41 0.02
N GLY A 8 0.32 1.16 -0.02
CA GLY A 8 1.28 2.09 -0.56
C GLY A 8 1.21 2.22 -2.08
N GLY A 9 1.30 1.10 -2.78
CA GLY A 9 1.47 1.09 -4.23
C GLY A 9 0.31 1.69 -5.02
N SER A 10 -0.92 1.30 -4.68
CA SER A 10 -2.09 1.61 -5.51
C SER A 10 -2.93 2.80 -5.00
N VAL A 11 -2.77 3.21 -3.74
CA VAL A 11 -3.47 4.39 -3.18
C VAL A 11 -2.49 5.47 -2.76
N ALA A 12 -1.56 5.17 -1.83
CA ALA A 12 -0.69 6.23 -1.29
C ALA A 12 0.21 6.85 -2.35
N LEU A 13 0.79 6.04 -3.23
CA LEU A 13 1.78 6.48 -4.20
C LEU A 13 1.19 7.42 -5.27
N PRO A 14 0.07 7.11 -5.96
CA PRO A 14 -0.53 8.04 -6.91
C PRO A 14 -0.96 9.37 -6.26
N LEU A 15 -1.56 9.30 -5.06
CA LEU A 15 -1.96 10.49 -4.32
C LEU A 15 -0.76 11.34 -3.91
N TYR A 16 0.31 10.70 -3.44
CA TYR A 16 1.52 11.40 -3.05
C TYR A 16 2.21 12.07 -4.24
N ILE A 17 2.34 11.36 -5.37
CA ILE A 17 2.92 11.91 -6.60
C ILE A 17 2.10 13.11 -7.09
N ALA A 18 0.76 13.06 -6.98
CA ALA A 18 -0.09 14.19 -7.35
C ALA A 18 0.14 15.43 -6.46
N LEU A 19 0.61 15.25 -5.22
CA LEU A 19 0.87 16.34 -4.28
C LEU A 19 2.27 16.94 -4.45
N VAL A 20 3.29 16.10 -4.58
CA VAL A 20 4.69 16.55 -4.46
C VAL A 20 5.56 16.24 -5.68
N GLY A 21 5.03 15.55 -6.70
CA GLY A 21 5.80 15.15 -7.88
C GLY A 21 6.39 13.74 -7.80
N ALA A 22 6.71 13.18 -8.97
CA ALA A 22 7.18 11.80 -9.12
C ALA A 22 8.62 11.60 -8.62
N GLU A 23 9.43 12.66 -8.60
CA GLU A 23 10.80 12.68 -8.10
C GLU A 23 10.91 12.29 -6.62
N HIS A 24 9.82 12.41 -5.86
CA HIS A 24 9.78 12.09 -4.44
C HIS A 24 9.14 10.74 -4.11
N ALA A 25 8.71 9.98 -5.13
CA ALA A 25 8.05 8.68 -4.99
C ALA A 25 8.78 7.69 -4.06
N VAL A 26 10.11 7.78 -3.97
CA VAL A 26 10.94 6.94 -3.12
C VAL A 26 10.54 6.98 -1.63
N ASN A 27 9.97 8.08 -1.15
CA ASN A 27 9.52 8.19 0.25
C ASN A 27 8.40 7.18 0.55
N ILE A 28 7.35 7.15 -0.29
CA ILE A 28 6.26 6.20 -0.14
C ILE A 28 6.74 4.76 -0.31
N ILE A 29 7.60 4.52 -1.32
CA ILE A 29 8.17 3.19 -1.55
C ILE A 29 8.91 2.70 -0.30
N THR A 30 9.66 3.58 0.36
CA THR A 30 10.41 3.25 1.58
C THR A 30 9.49 2.84 2.73
N PHE A 31 8.39 3.56 2.93
CA PHE A 31 7.40 3.20 3.96
C PHE A 31 6.71 1.87 3.64
N ASP A 32 6.46 1.61 2.36
CA ASP A 32 5.76 0.42 1.91
C ASP A 32 6.59 -0.86 1.97
N VAL A 33 7.92 -0.79 2.07
CA VAL A 33 8.80 -1.97 2.22
C VAL A 33 8.34 -2.85 3.39
N ALA A 34 8.04 -2.24 4.54
CA ALA A 34 7.55 -2.97 5.70
C ALA A 34 6.16 -3.59 5.44
N GLY A 35 5.26 -2.83 4.81
CA GLY A 35 3.93 -3.28 4.42
C GLY A 35 3.97 -4.49 3.48
N ILE A 36 4.86 -4.47 2.48
CA ILE A 36 5.10 -5.54 1.53
C ILE A 36 5.59 -6.81 2.23
N LEU A 37 6.58 -6.70 3.14
CA LEU A 37 7.10 -7.85 3.88
C LEU A 37 6.02 -8.48 4.76
N ILE A 38 5.17 -7.66 5.38
CA ILE A 38 4.01 -8.16 6.14
C ILE A 38 3.01 -8.83 5.19
N ASN A 39 2.70 -8.19 4.07
CA ASN A 39 1.64 -8.63 3.16
C ASN A 39 1.98 -9.92 2.42
N PHE A 40 3.21 -10.06 1.93
CA PHE A 40 3.63 -11.26 1.19
C PHE A 40 4.33 -12.28 2.07
N GLY A 41 4.88 -11.89 3.22
CA GLY A 41 5.55 -12.80 4.16
C GLY A 41 4.68 -13.21 5.33
N LEU A 42 4.38 -12.27 6.22
CA LEU A 42 3.73 -12.56 7.50
C LEU A 42 2.26 -13.00 7.36
N VAL A 43 1.47 -12.33 6.52
CA VAL A 43 0.04 -12.63 6.35
C VAL A 43 -0.19 -14.07 5.84
N PRO A 44 0.47 -14.53 4.75
CA PRO A 44 0.41 -15.93 4.34
C PRO A 44 0.89 -16.89 5.43
N ALA A 45 1.92 -16.51 6.20
CA ALA A 45 2.41 -17.31 7.32
C ALA A 45 1.37 -17.55 8.40
N LEU A 46 0.67 -16.49 8.79
CA LEU A 46 -0.39 -16.56 9.78
C LEU A 46 -1.59 -17.34 9.25
N ILE A 47 -1.98 -17.15 7.99
CA ILE A 47 -3.11 -17.87 7.37
C ILE A 47 -2.80 -19.36 7.24
N THR A 48 -1.63 -19.74 6.72
CA THR A 48 -1.24 -21.15 6.62
C THR A 48 -1.20 -21.80 8.00
N ARG A 49 -0.75 -21.10 9.03
CA ARG A 49 -0.75 -21.61 10.41
C ARG A 49 -2.16 -21.82 10.98
N GLN A 50 -3.11 -20.98 10.58
CA GLN A 50 -4.51 -21.08 11.02
C GLN A 50 -5.30 -22.14 10.24
N THR A 51 -4.95 -22.36 8.97
CA THR A 51 -5.67 -23.29 8.07
C THR A 51 -5.02 -24.68 7.97
N SER A 52 -3.71 -24.79 8.21
CA SER A 52 -2.93 -26.03 8.16
C SER A 52 -2.07 -26.20 9.41
N LYS A 53 -2.02 -27.42 9.98
CA LYS A 53 -1.23 -27.70 11.20
C LYS A 53 0.29 -27.74 10.99
N ASP A 54 0.76 -27.87 9.75
CA ASP A 54 2.19 -27.89 9.41
C ASP A 54 2.60 -26.66 8.60
N VAL A 55 3.34 -25.75 9.25
CA VAL A 55 3.99 -24.62 8.58
C VAL A 55 5.44 -24.99 8.30
N ALA A 56 5.68 -25.66 7.17
CA ALA A 56 7.05 -25.82 6.70
C ALA A 56 7.59 -24.46 6.23
N PHE A 57 8.73 -24.04 6.78
CA PHE A 57 9.37 -22.75 6.48
C PHE A 57 9.83 -22.64 5.01
N LEU A 58 10.32 -23.75 4.43
CA LEU A 58 10.89 -23.78 3.07
C LEU A 58 9.85 -23.48 1.97
N PRO A 59 8.68 -24.15 1.94
CA PRO A 59 7.62 -23.85 0.96
C PRO A 59 7.13 -22.41 1.05
N MET A 60 7.07 -21.88 2.27
CA MET A 60 6.62 -20.52 2.54
C MET A 60 7.63 -19.48 2.06
N ALA A 61 8.92 -19.64 2.39
CA ALA A 61 9.99 -18.78 1.88
C ALA A 61 10.06 -18.79 0.34
N LYS A 62 9.92 -19.96 -0.29
CA LYS A 62 9.87 -20.07 -1.75
C LYS A 62 8.72 -19.25 -2.33
N ARG A 63 7.51 -19.38 -1.76
CA ARG A 63 6.31 -18.66 -2.22
C ARG A 63 6.45 -17.13 -2.10
N ILE A 64 7.11 -16.65 -1.05
CA ILE A 64 7.42 -15.22 -0.87
C ILE A 64 8.39 -14.74 -1.97
N ILE A 65 9.51 -15.44 -2.17
CA ILE A 65 10.55 -15.04 -3.11
C ILE A 65 10.07 -15.13 -4.57
N THR A 66 9.20 -16.09 -4.89
CA THR A 66 8.62 -16.24 -6.23
C THR A 66 7.39 -15.36 -6.46
N ALA A 67 6.97 -14.53 -5.49
CA ALA A 67 5.85 -13.63 -5.69
C ALA A 67 6.18 -12.63 -6.82
N PRO A 68 5.29 -12.42 -7.81
CA PRO A 68 5.58 -11.58 -8.97
C PRO A 68 6.13 -10.19 -8.62
N PHE A 69 5.60 -9.58 -7.56
CA PHE A 69 6.06 -8.30 -7.05
C PHE A 69 7.50 -8.36 -6.51
N ILE A 70 7.83 -9.35 -5.68
CA ILE A 70 9.18 -9.52 -5.11
C ILE A 70 10.20 -9.79 -6.22
N VAL A 71 9.84 -10.61 -7.20
CA VAL A 71 10.65 -10.85 -8.39
C VAL A 71 10.90 -9.54 -9.15
N ALA A 72 9.86 -8.72 -9.36
CA ALA A 72 10.01 -7.43 -10.03
C ALA A 72 10.95 -6.47 -9.27
N VAL A 73 10.86 -6.41 -7.93
CA VAL A 73 11.78 -5.61 -7.10
C VAL A 73 13.23 -6.11 -7.21
N ILE A 74 13.46 -7.43 -7.11
CA ILE A 74 14.79 -8.02 -7.24
C ILE A 74 15.38 -7.71 -8.62
N VAL A 75 14.60 -7.92 -9.69
CA VAL A 75 15.02 -7.61 -11.06
C VAL A 75 15.31 -6.12 -11.21
N GLY A 76 14.46 -5.24 -10.68
CA GLY A 76 14.67 -3.79 -10.70
C GLY A 76 15.98 -3.37 -10.03
N ILE A 77 16.28 -3.93 -8.85
CA ILE A 77 17.54 -3.67 -8.13
C ILE A 77 18.74 -4.16 -8.95
N LEU A 78 18.68 -5.39 -9.50
CA LEU A 78 19.77 -5.96 -10.31
C LEU A 78 20.03 -5.15 -11.59
N VAL A 79 18.97 -4.70 -12.27
CA VAL A 79 19.06 -3.84 -13.47
C VAL A 79 19.67 -2.47 -13.12
N ASN A 80 19.32 -1.91 -11.96
CA ASN A 80 19.91 -0.66 -11.50
C ASN A 80 21.40 -0.83 -11.13
N MET A 81 21.74 -1.86 -10.34
CA MET A 81 23.12 -2.14 -9.91
C MET A 81 24.06 -2.52 -11.06
N SER A 82 23.55 -3.15 -12.11
CA SER A 82 24.32 -3.48 -13.31
C SER A 82 24.64 -2.27 -14.20
N GLY A 83 24.08 -1.09 -13.91
CA GLY A 83 24.22 0.11 -14.73
C GLY A 83 23.39 0.06 -16.02
N LEU A 84 22.61 -1.01 -16.25
CA LEU A 84 21.83 -1.19 -17.47
C LEU A 84 20.75 -0.11 -17.62
N TYR A 85 20.12 0.28 -16.52
CA TYR A 85 19.18 1.40 -16.54
C TYR A 85 19.85 2.72 -16.95
N GLN A 86 21.04 3.00 -16.41
CA GLN A 86 21.77 4.22 -16.72
C GLN A 86 22.23 4.24 -18.18
N TRP A 87 22.74 3.10 -18.68
CA TRP A 87 23.05 2.91 -20.09
C TRP A 87 21.82 3.11 -20.98
N LEU A 88 20.65 2.62 -20.57
CA LEU A 88 19.40 2.81 -21.32
C LEU A 88 19.01 4.29 -21.41
N MET A 89 19.16 5.04 -20.31
CA MET A 89 18.83 6.47 -20.24
C MET A 89 19.77 7.35 -21.09
N GLU A 90 21.01 6.92 -21.29
CA GLU A 90 21.99 7.62 -22.14
C GLU A 90 21.82 7.34 -23.64
N ASN A 91 21.08 6.28 -24.02
CA ASN A 91 20.81 5.90 -25.41
C ASN A 91 19.47 6.46 -25.92
N GLU A 92 19.29 6.53 -27.23
CA GLU A 92 18.02 6.98 -27.85
C GLU A 92 16.80 6.08 -27.50
N LEU A 93 17.06 4.88 -26.97
CA LEU A 93 16.05 3.92 -26.52
C LEU A 93 15.24 4.41 -25.30
N HIS A 94 15.74 5.38 -24.53
CA HIS A 94 15.02 5.93 -23.37
C HIS A 94 13.62 6.44 -23.74
N ARG A 95 13.46 7.05 -24.92
CA ARG A 95 12.16 7.59 -25.37
C ARG A 95 11.11 6.50 -25.57
N ILE A 96 11.53 5.34 -26.07
CA ILE A 96 10.65 4.18 -26.26
C ILE A 96 10.29 3.59 -24.89
N TYR A 97 11.27 3.48 -24.00
CA TYR A 97 11.06 2.99 -22.64
C TYR A 97 10.08 3.88 -21.87
N ASP A 98 10.36 5.18 -21.76
CA ASP A 98 9.52 6.14 -21.04
C ASP A 98 8.13 6.27 -21.68
N GLY A 99 8.06 6.29 -23.02
CA GLY A 99 6.79 6.30 -23.74
C GLY A 99 5.92 5.09 -23.43
N THR A 100 6.52 3.90 -23.42
CA THR A 100 5.82 2.64 -23.09
C THR A 100 5.41 2.60 -21.63
N MET A 101 6.29 3.01 -20.72
CA MET A 101 6.04 3.06 -19.28
C MET A 101 4.88 4.01 -18.97
N ASN A 102 4.89 5.22 -19.52
CA ASN A 102 3.81 6.19 -19.35
C ASN A 102 2.48 5.69 -19.93
N MET A 103 2.51 5.06 -21.12
CA MET A 103 1.32 4.50 -21.74
C MET A 103 0.69 3.38 -20.90
N ALA A 104 1.50 2.57 -20.22
CA ALA A 104 1.03 1.50 -19.34
C ALA A 104 0.56 2.03 -17.97
N MET A 105 1.31 2.93 -17.35
CA MET A 105 1.04 3.40 -15.97
C MET A 105 -0.18 4.31 -15.88
N THR A 106 -0.43 5.14 -16.90
CA THR A 106 -1.56 6.09 -16.92
C THR A 106 -2.93 5.41 -16.71
N PRO A 107 -3.31 4.36 -17.48
CA PRO A 107 -4.57 3.67 -17.26
C PRO A 107 -4.60 2.82 -15.99
N ILE A 108 -3.47 2.28 -15.53
CA ILE A 108 -3.40 1.45 -14.32
C ILE A 108 -3.86 2.23 -13.09
N ALA A 109 -3.36 3.45 -12.89
CA ALA A 109 -3.79 4.30 -11.77
C ALA A 109 -5.31 4.58 -11.79
N SER A 110 -5.86 4.82 -12.99
CA SER A 110 -7.29 5.08 -13.18
C SER A 110 -8.15 3.85 -12.90
N ILE A 111 -7.74 2.67 -13.39
CA ILE A 111 -8.45 1.40 -13.18
C ILE A 111 -8.44 1.01 -11.70
N ILE A 112 -7.32 1.23 -11.00
CA ILE A 112 -7.21 1.01 -9.56
C ILE A 112 -8.25 1.86 -8.82
N LEU A 113 -8.26 3.19 -9.02
CA LEU A 113 -9.21 4.08 -8.35
C LEU A 113 -10.66 3.73 -8.67
N PHE A 114 -10.96 3.36 -9.92
CA PHE A 114 -12.29 2.93 -10.34
C PHE A 114 -12.73 1.62 -9.66
N THR A 115 -11.89 0.59 -9.69
CA THR A 115 -12.21 -0.74 -9.13
C THR A 115 -12.50 -0.64 -7.62
N LEU A 116 -11.77 0.25 -6.94
CA LEU A 116 -11.98 0.52 -5.52
C LEU A 116 -13.25 1.30 -5.22
N GLY A 117 -13.57 2.31 -6.04
CA GLY A 117 -14.83 3.05 -5.91
C GLY A 117 -16.04 2.15 -6.19
N TYR A 118 -15.92 1.22 -7.14
CA TYR A 118 -16.99 0.30 -7.52
C TYR A 118 -17.33 -0.73 -6.42
N GLY A 119 -16.34 -1.20 -5.64
CA GLY A 119 -16.56 -2.18 -4.56
C GLY A 119 -17.29 -1.65 -3.32
N PHE A 120 -17.72 -0.38 -3.33
CA PHE A 120 -18.33 0.30 -2.20
C PHE A 120 -19.75 -0.22 -1.90
N HIS A 121 -19.88 -1.09 -0.89
CA HIS A 121 -21.16 -1.53 -0.36
C HIS A 121 -21.20 -1.40 1.17
N LEU A 122 -21.91 -0.39 1.69
CA LEU A 122 -22.11 -0.18 3.13
C LEU A 122 -23.43 -0.80 3.59
N ARG A 123 -23.34 -1.79 4.48
CA ARG A 123 -24.50 -2.42 5.13
C ARG A 123 -24.68 -1.85 6.55
N ALA A 124 -25.87 -1.33 6.85
CA ALA A 124 -26.12 -0.62 8.12
C ALA A 124 -25.88 -1.48 9.38
N ALA A 125 -26.15 -2.80 9.30
CA ALA A 125 -25.97 -3.75 10.40
C ALA A 125 -24.51 -3.88 10.88
N GLN A 126 -23.54 -3.56 10.02
CA GLN A 126 -22.11 -3.71 10.30
C GLN A 126 -21.43 -2.39 10.73
N LEU A 127 -22.16 -1.27 10.75
CA LEU A 127 -21.59 0.05 11.03
C LEU A 127 -20.89 0.14 12.38
N LYS A 128 -21.45 -0.45 13.44
CA LYS A 128 -20.86 -0.39 14.78
C LYS A 128 -19.49 -1.08 14.88
N PRO A 129 -19.33 -2.37 14.51
CA PRO A 129 -18.02 -3.02 14.50
C PRO A 129 -17.05 -2.37 13.50
N LEU A 130 -17.57 -1.88 12.38
CA LEU A 130 -16.78 -1.19 11.36
C LEU A 130 -16.17 0.11 11.90
N LEU A 131 -16.98 0.97 12.52
CA LEU A 131 -16.53 2.21 13.16
C LEU A 131 -15.54 1.93 14.30
N ALA A 132 -15.80 0.91 15.12
CA ALA A 132 -14.87 0.52 16.18
C ALA A 132 -13.50 0.15 15.59
N LEU A 133 -13.46 -0.67 14.53
CA LEU A 133 -12.21 -1.04 13.87
C LEU A 133 -11.53 0.16 13.21
N THR A 134 -12.30 1.09 12.63
CA THR A 134 -11.76 2.33 12.05
C THR A 134 -11.08 3.17 13.11
N VAL A 135 -11.68 3.35 14.29
CA VAL A 135 -11.06 4.08 15.40
C VAL A 135 -9.78 3.39 15.86
N VAL A 136 -9.79 2.06 16.02
CA VAL A 136 -8.56 1.32 16.38
C VAL A 136 -7.45 1.56 15.36
N ARG A 137 -7.75 1.49 14.06
CA ARG A 137 -6.76 1.74 13.00
C ARG A 137 -6.23 3.17 13.06
N LEU A 138 -7.09 4.17 13.21
CA LEU A 138 -6.67 5.57 13.31
C LEU A 138 -5.75 5.81 14.51
N VAL A 139 -6.05 5.21 15.66
CA VAL A 139 -5.20 5.31 16.85
C VAL A 139 -3.85 4.63 16.61
N LEU A 140 -3.82 3.43 16.02
CA LEU A 140 -2.58 2.72 15.72
C LEU A 140 -1.72 3.48 14.70
N CYS A 141 -2.30 3.90 13.59
CA CYS A 141 -1.63 4.71 12.57
C CYS A 141 -1.14 6.04 13.16
N GLY A 142 -1.98 6.71 13.97
CA GLY A 142 -1.61 7.94 14.66
C GLY A 142 -0.44 7.75 15.63
N ALA A 143 -0.39 6.61 16.34
CA ALA A 143 0.74 6.26 17.20
C ALA A 143 2.02 6.02 16.39
N ILE A 144 1.93 5.38 15.21
CA ILE A 144 3.09 5.22 14.31
C ILE A 144 3.57 6.58 13.82
N VAL A 145 2.67 7.45 13.36
CA VAL A 145 3.02 8.84 12.97
C VAL A 145 3.67 9.59 14.14
N GLY A 146 3.14 9.46 15.35
CA GLY A 146 3.75 10.02 16.56
C GLY A 146 5.15 9.47 16.82
N ALA A 147 5.38 8.17 16.58
CA ALA A 147 6.72 7.57 16.67
C ALA A 147 7.68 8.15 15.63
N PHE A 148 7.23 8.47 14.41
CA PHE A 148 8.05 9.17 13.43
C PHE A 148 8.50 10.56 13.92
N PHE A 149 7.60 11.32 14.56
CA PHE A 149 7.97 12.61 15.17
C PHE A 149 9.01 12.46 16.29
N LEU A 150 8.93 11.39 17.08
CA LEU A 150 9.85 11.15 18.20
C LEU A 150 11.21 10.60 17.74
N LEU A 151 11.22 9.68 16.77
CA LEU A 151 12.42 8.96 16.34
C LEU A 151 13.16 9.66 15.19
N PHE A 152 12.43 10.42 14.35
CA PHE A 152 12.98 11.05 13.15
C PHE A 152 12.55 12.54 13.04
N PRO A 153 12.81 13.37 14.07
CA PRO A 153 12.33 14.76 14.11
C PRO A 153 12.88 15.61 12.94
N GLU A 154 14.14 15.40 12.54
CA GLU A 154 14.74 16.13 11.42
C GLU A 154 14.10 15.79 10.08
N LEU A 155 13.77 14.50 9.83
CA LEU A 155 13.07 14.09 8.62
C LEU A 155 11.64 14.61 8.61
N MET A 156 10.95 14.60 9.76
CA MET A 156 9.59 15.13 9.88
C MET A 156 9.51 16.65 9.74
N ALA A 157 10.62 17.38 9.90
CA ALA A 157 10.70 18.80 9.56
C ALA A 157 10.68 19.06 8.04
N VAL A 158 11.07 18.06 7.23
CA VAL A 158 10.99 18.14 5.77
C VAL A 158 9.53 17.94 5.34
N LYS A 159 8.91 19.02 4.85
CA LYS A 159 7.48 19.06 4.47
C LYS A 159 7.06 17.89 3.57
N ILE A 160 7.89 17.56 2.58
CA ILE A 160 7.65 16.50 1.61
C ILE A 160 7.62 15.12 2.30
N PHE A 161 8.54 14.87 3.21
CA PHE A 161 8.58 13.63 3.99
C PHE A 161 7.39 13.54 4.96
N LEU A 162 7.06 14.63 5.65
CA LEU A 162 5.89 14.74 6.52
C LEU A 162 4.60 14.39 5.78
N VAL A 163 4.38 14.98 4.59
CA VAL A 163 3.23 14.68 3.73
C VAL A 163 3.17 13.20 3.39
N GLY A 164 4.32 12.58 3.08
CA GLY A 164 4.39 11.16 2.77
C GLY A 164 3.97 10.28 3.94
N VAL A 165 4.45 10.58 5.15
CA VAL A 165 4.11 9.84 6.37
C VAL A 165 2.61 9.98 6.69
N LEU A 166 2.08 11.20 6.69
CA LEU A 166 0.67 11.45 7.02
C LEU A 166 -0.28 10.77 6.03
N LEU A 167 0.02 10.89 4.73
CA LEU A 167 -0.80 10.30 3.68
C LEU A 167 -0.73 8.77 3.70
N TYR A 168 0.48 8.20 3.80
CA TYR A 168 0.68 6.75 3.79
C TYR A 168 -0.10 6.05 4.91
N PHE A 169 -0.04 6.57 6.14
CA PHE A 169 -0.74 5.96 7.28
C PHE A 169 -2.24 6.28 7.33
N ALA A 170 -2.73 7.20 6.49
CA ALA A 170 -4.16 7.44 6.29
C ALA A 170 -4.77 6.47 5.25
N CYS A 171 -3.96 5.81 4.43
CA CYS A 171 -4.41 4.90 3.39
C CYS A 171 -5.07 3.62 3.94
N PRO A 172 -5.92 2.95 3.14
CA PRO A 172 -6.56 1.70 3.52
C PRO A 172 -5.57 0.55 3.67
N THR A 173 -6.06 -0.59 4.13
CA THR A 173 -5.32 -1.85 4.12
C THR A 173 -4.85 -2.20 2.73
N GLY A 174 -3.69 -2.84 2.64
CA GLY A 174 -3.19 -3.38 1.38
C GLY A 174 -4.22 -4.29 0.69
N PHE A 175 -4.52 -4.07 -0.59
CA PHE A 175 -5.53 -4.82 -1.34
C PHE A 175 -5.25 -6.31 -1.51
N PRO A 176 -4.00 -6.79 -1.46
CA PRO A 176 -3.78 -8.23 -1.43
C PRO A 176 -4.26 -8.89 -0.13
N VAL A 177 -4.45 -8.15 0.97
CA VAL A 177 -4.84 -8.74 2.27
C VAL A 177 -6.22 -9.43 2.20
N PRO A 178 -7.30 -8.76 1.72
CA PRO A 178 -8.61 -9.41 1.52
C PRO A 178 -8.52 -10.73 0.74
N LEU A 179 -7.81 -10.74 -0.40
CA LEU A 179 -7.65 -11.91 -1.26
C LEU A 179 -6.93 -13.07 -0.55
N GLN A 180 -6.04 -12.76 0.39
CA GLN A 180 -5.32 -13.78 1.14
C GLN A 180 -6.17 -14.37 2.27
N ILE A 181 -6.97 -13.54 2.95
CA ILE A 181 -7.81 -13.96 4.08
C ILE A 181 -9.20 -14.42 3.65
N GLU A 182 -9.50 -14.47 2.35
CA GLU A 182 -10.75 -15.00 1.79
C GLU A 182 -11.06 -16.40 2.36
N SER A 183 -10.05 -17.28 2.45
CA SER A 183 -10.19 -18.61 3.07
C SER A 183 -10.61 -18.63 4.56
N LEU A 184 -10.55 -17.47 5.24
CA LEU A 184 -10.99 -17.29 6.63
C LEU A 184 -12.39 -16.68 6.73
N CYS A 185 -12.96 -16.19 5.63
CA CYS A 185 -14.30 -15.61 5.59
C CYS A 185 -15.34 -16.72 5.66
N LYS A 186 -16.37 -16.53 6.48
CA LYS A 186 -17.40 -17.54 6.72
C LYS A 186 -18.59 -17.41 5.77
N ASP A 187 -18.88 -16.18 5.37
CA ASP A 187 -20.03 -15.79 4.57
C ASP A 187 -19.75 -14.47 3.83
N GLU A 188 -20.70 -14.07 2.98
CA GLU A 188 -20.65 -12.79 2.25
C GLU A 188 -20.66 -11.56 3.17
N ASP A 189 -21.08 -11.70 4.43
CA ASP A 189 -21.08 -10.59 5.38
C ASP A 189 -19.64 -10.25 5.80
N ASP A 190 -18.76 -11.25 5.99
CA ASP A 190 -17.33 -11.02 6.25
C ASP A 190 -16.64 -10.30 5.07
N GLU A 191 -16.94 -10.72 3.83
CA GLU A 191 -16.41 -10.08 2.62
C GLU A 191 -16.91 -8.64 2.47
N SER A 192 -18.21 -8.44 2.67
CA SER A 192 -18.83 -7.10 2.66
C SER A 192 -18.23 -6.20 3.73
N PHE A 193 -17.92 -6.75 4.92
CA PHE A 193 -17.28 -6.01 6.00
C PHE A 193 -15.88 -5.52 5.62
N MET A 194 -15.06 -6.40 5.02
CA MET A 194 -13.72 -6.03 4.55
C MET A 194 -13.76 -4.93 3.49
N SER A 195 -14.66 -5.05 2.51
CA SER A 195 -14.81 -4.04 1.46
C SER A 195 -15.26 -2.69 2.03
N ALA A 196 -16.24 -2.70 2.94
CA ALA A 196 -16.70 -1.50 3.63
C ALA A 196 -15.58 -0.83 4.46
N PHE A 197 -14.71 -1.61 5.08
CA PHE A 197 -13.58 -1.09 5.85
C PHE A 197 -12.56 -0.39 4.95
N ILE A 198 -12.17 -1.03 3.85
CA ILE A 198 -11.27 -0.45 2.86
C ILE A 198 -11.85 0.85 2.30
N SER A 199 -13.13 0.81 1.95
CA SER A 199 -13.89 1.95 1.45
C SER A 199 -13.87 3.16 2.38
N ILE A 200 -14.12 2.97 3.68
CA ILE A 200 -14.04 4.07 4.66
C ILE A 200 -12.63 4.68 4.68
N PHE A 201 -11.58 3.85 4.64
CA PHE A 201 -10.22 4.37 4.65
C PHE A 201 -9.81 5.04 3.33
N ILE A 202 -10.43 4.71 2.21
CA ILE A 202 -10.27 5.50 0.98
C ILE A 202 -10.83 6.90 1.18
N VAL A 203 -12.03 7.02 1.78
CA VAL A 203 -12.62 8.33 2.10
C VAL A 203 -11.73 9.08 3.09
N VAL A 204 -11.22 8.43 4.14
CA VAL A 204 -10.27 9.03 5.08
C VAL A 204 -9.01 9.52 4.36
N ALA A 205 -8.42 8.70 3.47
CA ALA A 205 -7.26 9.07 2.70
C ALA A 205 -7.53 10.28 1.79
N MET A 206 -8.72 10.37 1.18
CA MET A 206 -9.13 11.53 0.39
C MET A 206 -9.28 12.79 1.25
N VAL A 207 -9.91 12.67 2.44
CA VAL A 207 -10.03 13.80 3.37
C VAL A 207 -8.65 14.29 3.82
N VAL A 208 -7.76 13.38 4.20
CA VAL A 208 -6.38 13.71 4.59
C VAL A 208 -5.63 14.33 3.42
N TYR A 209 -5.76 13.77 2.22
CA TYR A 209 -5.20 14.35 0.99
C TYR A 209 -5.65 15.81 0.82
N THR A 210 -6.96 16.08 0.87
CA THR A 210 -7.51 17.43 0.74
C THR A 210 -6.99 18.37 1.83
N LEU A 211 -6.93 17.92 3.08
CA LEU A 211 -6.40 18.72 4.18
C LEU A 211 -4.91 19.03 3.98
N ILE A 212 -4.13 18.06 3.51
CA ILE A 212 -2.72 18.27 3.17
C ILE A 212 -2.60 19.29 2.04
N THR A 213 -3.38 19.17 0.96
CA THR A 213 -3.36 20.13 -0.15
C THR A 213 -3.69 21.54 0.31
N LEU A 214 -4.65 21.72 1.22
CA LEU A 214 -5.09 23.05 1.66
C LEU A 214 -4.19 23.69 2.72
N LEU A 215 -3.57 22.89 3.58
CA LEU A 215 -2.84 23.38 4.76
C LEU A 215 -1.31 23.28 4.60
N LEU A 216 -0.84 22.35 3.78
CA LEU A 216 0.57 21.97 3.69
C LEU A 216 1.13 22.03 2.27
N ILE A 217 0.40 22.51 1.27
CA ILE A 217 0.93 22.75 -0.07
C ILE A 217 0.58 24.18 -0.46
#